data_AF-A0A953M4K8-F1
#
_entry.id   AF-A0A953M4K8-F1
#
_cell.length_a   1.000
_cell.length_b   1.000
_cell.length_c   1.000
_cell.angle_alpha   90.00
_cell.angle_beta   90.00
_cell.angle_gamma   90.00
#
_symmetry.space_group_name_H-M   'P 1'
#
loop_
_entity.id
_entity.type
_entity.pdbx_description
1 polymer ?
#
loop_
_entity_poly.entity_id
_entity_poly.type
_entity_poly.pdbx_seq_one_letter_code
_entity_poly.pdbx_strand_id
1 'polypeptide(L)'
;MVVADHRLASEAGAEILRRGGNAVDAAVATCLALSVVRPDASGIGGGGFMMIHLGEHPTRGPLDTVINYRETCPGGIGPDTFEMWGDPRASRFGGRSVAVPGSIAGLLHALEQYGTLDRDAVFAPAIRLAESGFPADGHHVRSARDVLRQFESHPGWDERFGFVWSRLMREGRIEVGDTIRNPEQANALRLIAEHGPRVFYDGTIADAIVGAVRADGGVLTRQDLAGYRVVETEPIRVLWRDKSLLVMPPPSSGGIAIAQTFSLADRLDLELTKTAWPDADNAHLLVEIFKHAFADRARHLADPAFHHVPVAAMLDPEALDRVADSIDRDRASALNTYGVAPPPEDGGTSHISV
;
A
#
# COMPACT_ATOMS: atom_id res chain seq x y z
N MET A 1 -9.97 14.81 -10.10
CA MET A 1 -10.81 14.91 -8.88
C MET A 1 -10.09 14.11 -7.83
N VAL A 2 -9.81 14.65 -6.64
CA VAL A 2 -9.02 13.89 -5.65
C VAL A 2 -9.93 13.16 -4.67
N VAL A 3 -9.78 11.85 -4.58
CA VAL A 3 -10.46 10.98 -3.63
C VAL A 3 -9.43 10.24 -2.80
N ALA A 4 -9.55 10.33 -1.48
CA ALA A 4 -8.70 9.68 -0.51
C ALA A 4 -9.52 9.33 0.75
N ASP A 5 -8.97 8.43 1.56
CA ASP A 5 -9.59 7.89 2.79
C ASP A 5 -9.62 8.90 3.98
N HIS A 6 -9.22 10.15 3.72
CA HIS A 6 -9.30 11.25 4.67
C HIS A 6 -9.55 12.57 3.95
N ARG A 7 -10.55 13.34 4.41
CA ARG A 7 -10.91 14.65 3.84
C ARG A 7 -9.72 15.59 3.65
N LEU A 8 -8.92 15.81 4.70
CA LEU A 8 -7.73 16.66 4.66
C LEU A 8 -6.67 16.21 3.62
N ALA A 9 -6.58 14.91 3.32
CA ALA A 9 -5.67 14.42 2.28
C ALA A 9 -6.23 14.67 0.87
N SER A 10 -7.54 14.51 0.67
CA SER A 10 -8.22 14.92 -0.56
C SER A 10 -8.08 16.43 -0.78
N GLU A 11 -8.20 17.23 0.28
CA GLU A 11 -8.02 18.68 0.23
C GLU A 11 -6.58 19.09 -0.11
N ALA A 12 -5.58 18.35 0.39
CA ALA A 12 -4.17 18.57 0.02
C ALA A 12 -3.94 18.37 -1.48
N GLY A 13 -4.41 17.26 -2.06
CA GLY A 13 -4.30 17.04 -3.50
C GLY A 13 -5.11 18.06 -4.31
N ALA A 14 -6.33 18.38 -3.86
CA ALA A 14 -7.16 19.40 -4.50
C ALA A 14 -6.54 20.79 -4.43
N GLU A 15 -5.79 21.11 -3.37
CA GLU A 15 -5.00 22.35 -3.27
C GLU A 15 -3.91 22.38 -4.34
N ILE A 16 -3.21 21.27 -4.58
CA ILE A 16 -2.20 21.18 -5.62
C ILE A 16 -2.78 21.33 -7.03
N LEU A 17 -3.91 20.67 -7.32
CA LEU A 17 -4.60 20.87 -8.59
C LEU A 17 -5.01 22.35 -8.80
N ARG A 18 -5.50 23.01 -7.74
CA ARG A 18 -5.87 24.44 -7.78
C ARG A 18 -4.66 25.36 -7.99
N ARG A 19 -3.45 24.92 -7.63
CA ARG A 19 -2.20 25.64 -7.88
C ARG A 19 -1.62 25.38 -9.27
N GLY A 20 -2.31 24.61 -10.12
CA GLY A 20 -1.88 24.30 -11.48
C GLY A 20 -1.00 23.06 -11.59
N GLY A 21 -0.85 22.28 -10.51
CA GLY A 21 -0.20 20.97 -10.57
C GLY A 21 -1.03 19.94 -11.32
N ASN A 22 -0.37 18.90 -11.80
CA ASN A 22 -1.03 17.81 -12.51
C ASN A 22 -1.51 16.69 -11.56
N ALA A 23 -2.01 15.59 -12.13
CA ALA A 23 -2.51 14.46 -11.36
C ALA A 23 -1.43 13.80 -10.47
N VAL A 24 -0.18 13.75 -10.94
CA VAL A 24 0.94 13.19 -10.18
C VAL A 24 1.33 14.10 -9.02
N ASP A 25 1.43 15.41 -9.24
CA ASP A 25 1.70 16.39 -8.17
C ASP A 25 0.67 16.27 -7.04
N ALA A 26 -0.61 16.21 -7.43
CA ALA A 26 -1.72 16.08 -6.50
C ALA A 26 -1.73 14.72 -5.79
N ALA A 27 -1.42 13.62 -6.49
CA ALA A 27 -1.32 12.28 -5.89
C ALA A 27 -0.20 12.23 -4.85
N VAL A 28 0.97 12.80 -5.14
CA VAL A 28 2.11 12.86 -4.21
C VAL A 28 1.75 13.67 -2.97
N ALA A 29 1.14 14.85 -3.12
CA ALA A 29 0.68 15.64 -1.97
C ALA A 29 -0.38 14.92 -1.13
N THR A 30 -1.31 14.21 -1.77
CA THR A 30 -2.32 13.41 -1.07
C THR A 30 -1.68 12.26 -0.28
N CYS A 31 -0.73 11.51 -0.86
CA CYS A 31 0.00 10.45 -0.16
C CYS A 31 0.80 11.00 1.04
N LEU A 32 1.48 12.13 0.86
CA LEU A 32 2.22 12.78 1.95
C LEU A 32 1.27 13.25 3.06
N ALA A 33 0.11 13.81 2.72
CA ALA A 33 -0.90 14.18 3.70
C ALA A 33 -1.47 12.95 4.43
N LEU A 34 -1.77 11.85 3.72
CA LEU A 34 -2.20 10.59 4.34
C LEU A 34 -1.16 10.04 5.31
N SER A 35 0.14 10.19 5.02
CA SER A 35 1.21 9.78 5.95
C SER A 35 1.14 10.48 7.31
N VAL A 36 0.42 11.62 7.39
CA VAL A 36 0.20 12.39 8.61
C VAL A 36 -1.16 12.09 9.22
N VAL A 37 -2.23 12.11 8.41
CA VAL A 37 -3.62 12.06 8.91
C VAL A 37 -4.22 10.64 8.99
N ARG A 38 -3.53 9.65 8.42
CA ARG A 38 -3.86 8.21 8.50
C ARG A 38 -2.62 7.38 8.88
N PRO A 39 -2.00 7.66 10.04
CA PRO A 39 -0.76 7.00 10.45
C PRO A 39 -0.93 5.50 10.76
N ASP A 40 -2.17 5.02 10.86
CA ASP A 40 -2.53 3.61 11.04
C ASP A 40 -2.41 2.78 9.75
N ALA A 41 -2.38 3.44 8.59
CA ALA A 41 -2.44 2.78 7.28
C ALA A 41 -1.35 3.25 6.30
N SER A 42 -1.05 4.55 6.30
CA SER A 42 -0.11 5.18 5.37
C SER A 42 1.05 5.83 6.13
N GLY A 43 2.26 5.75 5.57
CA GLY A 43 3.43 6.34 6.22
C GLY A 43 4.63 6.50 5.31
N ILE A 44 5.49 7.46 5.63
CA ILE A 44 6.80 7.65 4.99
C ILE A 44 7.76 6.48 5.28
N GLY A 45 7.47 5.67 6.30
CA GLY A 45 8.22 4.47 6.68
C GLY A 45 7.71 3.16 6.07
N GLY A 46 6.73 3.20 5.17
CA GLY A 46 6.21 2.02 4.45
C GLY A 46 6.61 2.01 2.97
N GLY A 47 5.74 1.44 2.13
CA GLY A 47 5.88 1.39 0.68
C GLY A 47 4.53 1.31 -0.04
N GLY A 48 4.54 1.05 -1.35
CA GLY A 48 3.32 0.96 -2.14
C GLY A 48 3.53 0.91 -3.64
N PHE A 49 2.47 1.24 -4.38
CA PHE A 49 2.44 1.27 -5.84
C PHE A 49 1.67 2.49 -6.34
N MET A 50 2.08 3.04 -7.47
CA MET A 50 1.37 4.10 -8.18
C MET A 50 1.19 3.71 -9.64
N MET A 51 -0.06 3.63 -10.10
CA MET A 51 -0.38 3.49 -11.50
C MET A 51 -0.64 4.87 -12.08
N ILE A 52 0.03 5.17 -13.19
CA ILE A 52 -0.09 6.45 -13.87
C ILE A 52 -0.57 6.18 -15.29
N HIS A 53 -1.68 6.81 -15.64
CA HIS A 53 -2.16 6.94 -17.01
C HIS A 53 -1.96 8.39 -17.46
N LEU A 54 -1.05 8.61 -18.41
CA LEU A 54 -0.81 9.90 -19.03
C LEU A 54 -1.45 9.88 -20.42
N GLY A 55 -2.45 10.74 -20.64
CA GLY A 55 -3.07 10.90 -21.95
C GLY A 55 -2.15 11.59 -22.96
N GLU A 56 -1.57 12.74 -22.58
CA GLU A 56 -0.42 13.34 -23.27
C GLU A 56 0.53 13.95 -22.24
N HIS A 57 1.81 13.57 -22.32
CA HIS A 57 2.89 14.20 -21.55
C HIS A 57 3.77 15.03 -22.49
N PRO A 58 4.15 16.28 -22.13
CA PRO A 58 4.89 17.18 -23.01
C PRO A 58 6.18 16.60 -23.61
N THR A 59 6.83 15.67 -22.89
CA THR A 59 8.09 15.04 -23.32
C THR A 59 7.97 13.54 -23.59
N ARG A 60 6.90 12.88 -23.14
CA ARG A 60 6.78 11.40 -23.16
C ARG A 60 5.60 10.90 -23.99
N GLY A 61 4.68 11.78 -24.41
CA GLY A 61 3.45 11.37 -25.09
C GLY A 61 2.51 10.58 -24.17
N PRO A 62 1.56 9.81 -24.73
CA PRO A 62 0.72 8.90 -23.96
C PRO A 62 1.56 7.79 -23.32
N LEU A 63 1.32 7.48 -22.05
CA LEU A 63 2.04 6.45 -21.31
C LEU A 63 1.19 5.84 -20.20
N ASP A 64 1.23 4.52 -20.11
CA ASP A 64 0.73 3.76 -18.96
C ASP A 64 1.93 3.16 -18.23
N THR A 65 2.11 3.51 -16.95
CA THR A 65 3.26 3.03 -16.15
C THR A 65 2.84 2.72 -14.72
N VAL A 66 3.57 1.82 -14.08
CA VAL A 66 3.46 1.50 -12.66
C VAL A 66 4.80 1.74 -11.99
N ILE A 67 4.78 2.58 -10.96
CA ILE A 67 5.89 2.78 -10.04
C ILE A 67 5.68 1.84 -8.87
N ASN A 68 6.53 0.83 -8.76
CA ASN A 68 6.64 -0.06 -7.62
C ASN A 68 7.67 0.49 -6.62
N TYR A 69 7.16 0.91 -5.48
CA TYR A 69 7.95 1.33 -4.34
C TYR A 69 7.57 0.52 -3.09
N ARG A 70 7.29 -0.77 -3.28
CA ARG A 70 7.13 -1.73 -2.18
C ARG A 70 8.41 -1.81 -1.37
N GLU A 71 8.27 -2.08 -0.08
CA GLU A 71 9.40 -2.30 0.80
C GLU A 71 10.23 -3.52 0.37
N THR A 72 11.54 -3.48 0.59
CA THR A 72 12.43 -4.62 0.34
C THR A 72 12.89 -5.26 1.64
N CYS A 73 13.12 -6.57 1.60
CA CYS A 73 13.65 -7.31 2.76
C CYS A 73 15.08 -6.84 3.09
N PRO A 74 15.41 -6.52 4.36
CA PRO A 74 16.80 -6.24 4.75
C PRO A 74 17.70 -7.44 4.49
N GLY A 75 18.95 -7.21 4.07
CA GLY A 75 19.87 -8.29 3.68
C GLY A 75 20.24 -9.26 4.81
N GLY A 76 19.97 -8.92 6.07
CA GLY A 76 20.17 -9.77 7.24
C GLY A 76 19.05 -10.78 7.52
N ILE A 77 17.98 -10.81 6.72
CA ILE A 77 16.84 -11.72 6.89
C ILE A 77 16.92 -12.84 5.85
N GLY A 78 16.97 -14.08 6.33
CA GLY A 78 16.88 -15.30 5.54
C GLY A 78 15.50 -15.96 5.62
N PRO A 79 15.28 -17.06 4.87
CA PRO A 79 13.97 -17.70 4.77
C PRO A 79 13.42 -18.20 6.11
N ASP A 80 14.28 -18.69 7.00
CA ASP A 80 13.89 -19.27 8.30
C ASP A 80 14.13 -18.32 9.49
N THR A 81 14.43 -17.04 9.23
CA THR A 81 14.86 -16.10 10.30
C THR A 81 13.80 -15.89 11.37
N PHE A 82 12.52 -15.80 10.98
CA PHE A 82 11.44 -15.59 11.93
C PHE A 82 11.15 -16.84 12.77
N GLU A 83 11.25 -18.03 12.17
CA GLU A 83 11.16 -19.33 12.84
C GLU A 83 12.28 -19.49 13.87
N MET A 84 13.52 -19.14 13.50
CA MET A 84 14.68 -19.19 14.39
C MET A 84 14.55 -18.22 15.57
N TRP A 85 13.91 -17.07 15.40
CA TRP A 85 13.64 -16.16 16.51
C TRP A 85 12.58 -16.68 17.49
N GLY A 86 11.69 -17.56 17.04
CA GLY A 86 10.70 -18.23 17.90
C GLY A 86 9.65 -17.31 18.54
N ASP A 87 9.61 -16.02 18.17
CA ASP A 87 8.57 -15.08 18.60
C ASP A 87 7.57 -14.86 17.45
N PRO A 88 6.34 -15.39 17.53
CA PRO A 88 5.33 -15.24 16.48
C PRO A 88 4.90 -13.78 16.24
N ARG A 89 5.32 -12.85 17.11
CA ARG A 89 5.06 -11.41 16.98
C ARG A 89 6.16 -10.67 16.23
N ALA A 90 7.34 -11.27 16.05
CA ALA A 90 8.51 -10.58 15.50
C ALA A 90 8.32 -10.08 14.06
N SER A 91 7.43 -10.71 13.29
CA SER A 91 7.06 -10.27 11.94
C SER A 91 6.02 -9.15 11.92
N ARG A 92 5.43 -8.80 13.07
CA ARG A 92 4.33 -7.83 13.19
C ARG A 92 4.66 -6.62 14.04
N PHE A 93 5.56 -6.75 15.02
CA PHE A 93 5.81 -5.71 16.01
C PHE A 93 7.30 -5.46 16.22
N GLY A 94 7.66 -4.18 16.20
CA GLY A 94 8.98 -3.68 16.57
C GLY A 94 10.02 -3.73 15.46
N GLY A 95 11.29 -3.50 15.81
CA GLY A 95 12.38 -3.36 14.85
C GLY A 95 12.55 -4.57 13.92
N ARG A 96 12.22 -5.78 14.39
CA ARG A 96 12.31 -7.02 13.59
C ARG A 96 11.30 -7.09 12.44
N SER A 97 10.19 -6.37 12.51
CA SER A 97 9.18 -6.35 11.46
C SER A 97 9.42 -5.24 10.43
N VAL A 98 10.49 -4.44 10.58
CA VAL A 98 10.75 -3.29 9.71
C VAL A 98 11.53 -3.71 8.46
N ALA A 99 10.87 -3.62 7.31
CA ALA A 99 11.50 -3.70 5.99
C ALA A 99 12.08 -2.35 5.55
N VAL A 100 12.81 -2.33 4.45
CA VAL A 100 13.40 -1.08 3.89
C VAL A 100 12.29 -0.22 3.28
N PRO A 101 12.02 1.00 3.79
CA PRO A 101 10.89 1.80 3.33
C PRO A 101 11.04 2.32 1.90
N GLY A 102 9.98 2.24 1.10
CA GLY A 102 9.96 2.70 -0.29
C GLY A 102 9.21 3.99 -0.57
N SER A 103 8.30 4.41 0.32
CA SER A 103 7.37 5.52 0.06
C SER A 103 8.05 6.80 -0.43
N ILE A 104 9.11 7.26 0.23
CA ILE A 104 9.78 8.52 -0.14
C ILE A 104 10.48 8.40 -1.51
N ALA A 105 11.16 7.30 -1.78
CA ALA A 105 11.80 7.08 -3.08
C ALA A 105 10.76 7.03 -4.20
N GLY A 106 9.66 6.28 -4.02
CA GLY A 106 8.61 6.15 -5.03
C GLY A 106 7.88 7.47 -5.33
N LEU A 107 7.47 8.18 -4.29
CA LEU A 107 6.74 9.44 -4.42
C LEU A 107 7.60 10.54 -5.06
N LEU A 108 8.89 10.63 -4.68
CA LEU A 108 9.80 11.60 -5.30
C LEU A 108 10.18 11.19 -6.72
N HIS A 109 10.36 9.90 -7.01
CA HIS A 109 10.55 9.42 -8.39
C HIS A 109 9.36 9.83 -9.28
N ALA A 110 8.13 9.59 -8.80
CA ALA A 110 6.92 10.01 -9.52
C ALA A 110 6.89 11.52 -9.77
N LEU A 111 7.14 12.31 -8.73
CA LEU A 111 7.14 13.77 -8.80
C LEU A 111 8.21 14.29 -9.76
N GLU A 112 9.42 13.75 -9.71
CA GLU A 112 10.55 14.18 -10.55
C GLU A 112 10.37 13.77 -12.03
N GLN A 113 9.80 12.60 -12.29
CA GLN A 113 9.63 12.09 -13.66
C GLN A 113 8.37 12.59 -14.35
N TYR A 114 7.29 12.82 -13.59
CA TYR A 114 5.95 13.05 -14.11
C TYR A 114 5.22 14.23 -13.46
N GLY A 115 5.75 14.83 -12.40
CA GLY A 115 5.20 16.03 -11.79
C GLY A 115 5.56 17.31 -12.55
N THR A 116 5.00 18.42 -12.09
CA THR A 116 5.24 19.76 -12.65
C THR A 116 5.54 20.82 -11.59
N LEU A 117 5.32 20.52 -10.30
CA LEU A 117 5.58 21.46 -9.21
C LEU A 117 6.81 21.06 -8.40
N ASP A 118 7.44 22.07 -7.80
CA ASP A 118 8.57 21.86 -6.90
C ASP A 118 8.15 21.16 -5.60
N ARG A 119 9.09 20.42 -5.00
CA ARG A 119 8.89 19.67 -3.75
C ARG A 119 8.32 20.53 -2.62
N ASP A 120 8.77 21.77 -2.47
CA ASP A 120 8.28 22.68 -1.44
C ASP A 120 6.77 22.90 -1.54
N ALA A 121 6.25 23.08 -2.75
CA ALA A 121 4.82 23.27 -2.97
C ALA A 121 4.02 21.99 -2.63
N VAL A 122 4.52 20.83 -3.06
CA VAL A 122 3.85 19.53 -2.90
C VAL A 122 3.89 19.02 -1.46
N PHE A 123 4.96 19.28 -0.72
CA PHE A 123 5.12 18.86 0.68
C PHE A 123 4.42 19.80 1.67
N ALA A 124 4.20 21.07 1.29
CA ALA A 124 3.66 22.09 2.21
C ALA A 124 2.35 21.68 2.92
N PRO A 125 1.34 21.06 2.26
CA PRO A 125 0.13 20.63 2.96
C PRO A 125 0.39 19.63 4.08
N ALA A 126 1.20 18.60 3.83
CA ALA A 126 1.54 17.58 4.82
C ALA A 126 2.34 18.17 5.99
N ILE A 127 3.30 19.06 5.70
CA ILE A 127 4.08 19.76 6.74
C ILE A 127 3.16 20.59 7.64
N ARG A 128 2.22 21.35 7.07
CA ARG A 128 1.25 22.14 7.85
C ARG A 128 0.37 21.26 8.74
N LEU A 129 -0.12 20.14 8.20
CA LEU A 129 -0.95 19.18 8.95
C LEU A 129 -0.18 18.56 10.11
N ALA A 130 1.09 18.19 9.91
CA ALA A 130 1.92 17.58 10.94
C ALA A 130 2.29 18.57 12.06
N GLU A 131 2.59 19.82 11.69
CA GLU A 131 2.99 20.88 12.63
C GLU A 131 1.81 21.47 13.40
N SER A 132 0.78 21.93 12.69
CA SER A 132 -0.38 22.59 13.31
C SER A 132 -1.30 21.58 13.99
N GLY A 133 -1.28 20.35 13.48
CA GLY A 133 -2.13 19.24 13.88
C GLY A 133 -3.43 19.15 13.09
N PHE A 134 -4.14 18.05 13.32
CA PHE A 134 -5.44 17.75 12.73
C PHE A 134 -6.39 17.16 13.79
N PRO A 135 -7.71 17.34 13.65
CA PRO A 135 -8.67 16.73 14.55
C PRO A 135 -8.75 15.21 14.32
N ALA A 136 -8.69 14.43 15.39
CA ALA A 136 -8.96 13.00 15.37
C ALA A 136 -10.41 12.76 14.94
N ASP A 137 -10.62 12.04 13.85
CA ASP A 137 -11.96 11.66 13.40
C ASP A 137 -12.39 10.31 13.98
N GLY A 138 -13.62 9.89 13.66
CA GLY A 138 -14.14 8.61 14.13
C GLY A 138 -13.33 7.40 13.66
N HIS A 139 -12.63 7.49 12.52
CA HIS A 139 -11.74 6.43 12.05
C HIS A 139 -10.51 6.35 12.94
N HIS A 140 -9.82 7.47 13.18
CA HIS A 140 -8.63 7.51 14.05
C HIS A 140 -8.92 6.92 15.42
N VAL A 141 -10.04 7.29 16.05
CA VAL A 141 -10.41 6.78 17.39
C VAL A 141 -10.74 5.28 17.36
N ARG A 142 -11.31 4.76 16.27
CA ARG A 142 -11.53 3.32 16.10
C ARG A 142 -10.21 2.57 15.94
N SER A 143 -9.33 3.00 15.05
CA SER A 143 -8.00 2.39 14.87
C SER A 143 -7.18 2.47 16.17
N ALA A 144 -7.26 3.60 16.88
CA ALA A 144 -6.62 3.78 18.18
C ALA A 144 -7.12 2.76 19.20
N ARG A 145 -8.41 2.43 19.23
CA ARG A 145 -8.95 1.42 20.15
C ARG A 145 -8.31 0.04 19.95
N ASP A 146 -8.10 -0.37 18.71
CA ASP A 146 -7.46 -1.65 18.42
C ASP A 146 -6.00 -1.66 18.85
N VAL A 147 -5.29 -0.54 18.67
CA VAL A 147 -3.93 -0.33 19.17
C VAL A 147 -3.90 -0.32 20.71
N LEU A 148 -4.84 0.35 21.38
CA LEU A 148 -4.90 0.40 22.85
C LEU A 148 -5.11 -0.98 23.48
N ARG A 149 -5.91 -1.85 22.86
CA ARG A 149 -6.01 -3.26 23.30
C ARG A 149 -4.66 -3.99 23.23
N GLN A 150 -3.78 -3.63 22.31
CA GLN A 150 -2.42 -4.19 22.26
C GLN A 150 -1.58 -3.69 23.44
N PHE A 151 -1.64 -2.39 23.77
CA PHE A 151 -0.98 -1.84 24.94
C PHE A 151 -1.48 -2.48 26.25
N GLU A 152 -2.79 -2.68 26.40
CA GLU A 152 -3.39 -3.32 27.57
C GLU A 152 -2.94 -4.79 27.75
N SER A 153 -2.79 -5.52 26.64
CA SER A 153 -2.38 -6.93 26.66
C SER A 153 -0.87 -7.14 26.79
N HIS A 154 -0.06 -6.08 26.70
CA HIS A 154 1.39 -6.16 26.69
C HIS A 154 2.03 -5.12 27.62
N PRO A 155 2.27 -5.47 28.90
CA PRO A 155 2.95 -4.58 29.85
C PRO A 155 4.29 -4.05 29.32
N GLY A 156 4.53 -2.75 29.48
CA GLY A 156 5.76 -2.07 29.05
C GLY A 156 5.78 -1.64 27.58
N TRP A 157 4.72 -1.89 26.81
CA TRP A 157 4.63 -1.41 25.43
C TRP A 157 4.46 0.10 25.35
N ASP A 158 3.84 0.72 26.35
CA ASP A 158 3.75 2.17 26.50
C ASP A 158 5.12 2.84 26.58
N GLU A 159 6.11 2.19 27.18
CA GLU A 159 7.50 2.63 27.15
C GLU A 159 8.17 2.31 25.80
N ARG A 160 8.11 1.04 25.36
CA ARG A 160 8.74 0.57 24.12
C ARG A 160 8.27 1.34 22.88
N PHE A 161 6.98 1.64 22.80
CA PHE A 161 6.32 2.39 21.72
C PHE A 161 5.83 3.76 22.19
N GLY A 162 6.60 4.42 23.07
CA GLY A 162 6.24 5.70 23.68
C GLY A 162 5.88 6.81 22.70
N PHE A 163 6.45 6.79 21.49
CA PHE A 163 6.04 7.71 20.43
C PHE A 163 4.55 7.51 20.05
N VAL A 164 4.14 6.27 19.77
CA VAL A 164 2.75 5.94 19.42
C VAL A 164 1.82 6.24 20.59
N TRP A 165 2.20 5.79 21.80
CA TRP A 165 1.42 5.99 23.02
C TRP A 165 1.15 7.48 23.30
N SER A 166 2.18 8.32 23.23
CA SER A 166 2.05 9.76 23.53
C SER A 166 1.47 10.57 22.37
N ARG A 167 2.03 10.43 21.15
CA ARG A 167 1.69 11.31 20.01
C ARG A 167 0.38 10.93 19.33
N LEU A 168 0.13 9.63 19.15
CA LEU A 168 -0.99 9.15 18.34
C LEU A 168 -2.19 8.70 19.19
N MET A 169 -1.94 8.24 20.42
CA MET A 169 -2.95 7.71 21.34
C MET A 169 -3.29 8.62 22.52
N ARG A 170 -2.60 9.76 22.66
CA ARG A 170 -2.75 10.71 23.79
C ARG A 170 -2.78 10.02 25.14
N GLU A 171 -1.82 9.14 25.39
CA GLU A 171 -1.70 8.37 26.64
C GLU A 171 -2.97 7.55 26.95
N GLY A 172 -3.62 7.01 25.91
CA GLY A 172 -4.83 6.21 26.02
C GLY A 172 -6.12 7.01 26.16
N ARG A 173 -6.09 8.34 25.96
CA ARG A 173 -7.23 9.24 26.19
C ARG A 173 -7.69 9.96 24.91
N ILE A 174 -7.41 9.38 23.74
CA ILE A 174 -7.80 9.97 22.46
C ILE A 174 -9.31 9.90 22.24
N GLU A 175 -9.91 11.05 21.95
CA GLU A 175 -11.32 11.23 21.64
C GLU A 175 -11.52 11.93 20.30
N VAL A 176 -12.74 11.83 19.74
CA VAL A 176 -13.06 12.50 18.47
C VAL A 176 -13.01 14.01 18.69
N GLY A 177 -12.31 14.72 17.80
CA GLY A 177 -12.11 16.16 17.87
C GLY A 177 -10.81 16.59 18.56
N ASP A 178 -10.11 15.68 19.24
CA ASP A 178 -8.80 15.97 19.79
C ASP A 178 -7.80 16.36 18.70
N THR A 179 -6.93 17.33 19.00
CA THR A 179 -5.88 17.72 18.05
C THR A 179 -4.67 16.81 18.18
N ILE A 180 -4.32 16.10 17.11
CA ILE A 180 -3.11 15.29 17.00
C ILE A 180 -2.04 16.13 16.34
N ARG A 181 -0.84 16.19 16.95
CA ARG A 181 0.32 16.92 16.41
C ARG A 181 1.53 16.00 16.33
N ASN A 182 2.29 16.14 15.25
CA ASN A 182 3.52 15.39 15.01
C ASN A 182 4.61 16.33 14.45
N PRO A 183 5.13 17.27 15.27
CA PRO A 183 6.16 18.21 14.83
C PRO A 183 7.45 17.49 14.40
N GLU A 184 7.72 16.29 14.94
CA GLU A 184 8.85 15.46 14.53
C GLU A 184 8.72 15.02 13.07
N GLN A 185 7.53 14.57 12.65
CA GLN A 185 7.26 14.24 11.25
C GLN A 185 7.23 15.49 10.37
N ALA A 186 6.73 16.64 10.87
CA ALA A 186 6.82 17.90 10.13
C ALA A 186 8.28 18.26 9.81
N ASN A 187 9.18 18.08 10.78
CA ASN A 187 10.62 18.30 10.59
C ASN A 187 11.23 17.31 9.58
N ALA A 188 10.88 16.02 9.67
CA ALA A 188 11.33 15.02 8.70
C ALA A 188 10.88 15.38 7.27
N LEU A 189 9.61 15.76 7.09
CA LEU A 189 9.07 16.18 5.80
C LEU A 189 9.76 17.43 5.25
N ARG A 190 10.11 18.41 6.09
CA ARG A 190 10.90 19.59 5.66
C ARG A 190 12.29 19.20 5.16
N LEU A 191 13.00 18.37 5.92
CA LEU A 191 14.33 17.89 5.50
C LEU A 191 14.26 17.16 4.16
N ILE A 192 13.22 16.36 3.93
CA ILE A 192 13.01 15.65 2.66
C ILE A 192 12.67 16.63 1.53
N ALA A 193 11.83 17.63 1.77
CA ALA A 193 11.51 18.65 0.77
C ALA A 193 12.78 19.43 0.33
N GLU A 194 13.62 19.79 1.29
CA GLU A 194 14.85 20.55 1.06
C GLU A 194 15.95 19.71 0.39
N HIS A 195 16.24 18.53 0.95
CA HIS A 195 17.42 17.73 0.56
C HIS A 195 17.09 16.53 -0.33
N GLY A 196 15.81 16.28 -0.60
CA GLY A 196 15.36 15.17 -1.45
C GLY A 196 15.49 13.80 -0.81
N PRO A 197 15.45 12.72 -1.60
CA PRO A 197 15.42 11.36 -1.07
C PRO A 197 16.70 11.01 -0.31
N ARG A 198 17.84 11.65 -0.65
CA ARG A 198 19.14 11.35 -0.04
C ARG A 198 19.12 11.47 1.49
N VAL A 199 18.42 12.46 2.05
CA VAL A 199 18.38 12.62 3.51
C VAL A 199 17.70 11.45 4.22
N PHE A 200 16.76 10.78 3.55
CA PHE A 200 16.01 9.63 4.03
C PHE A 200 16.79 8.32 3.91
N TYR A 201 17.56 8.15 2.83
CA TYR A 201 18.22 6.87 2.51
C TYR A 201 19.73 6.82 2.84
N ASP A 202 20.38 7.96 2.99
CA ASP A 202 21.83 8.08 3.26
C ASP A 202 22.18 9.24 4.22
N GLY A 203 21.17 9.90 4.80
CA GLY A 203 21.36 11.07 5.64
C GLY A 203 20.91 10.89 7.09
N THR A 204 20.67 12.00 7.78
CA THR A 204 20.31 11.99 9.20
C THR A 204 19.04 11.21 9.52
N ILE A 205 18.09 11.10 8.59
CA ILE A 205 16.87 10.30 8.78
C ILE A 205 17.20 8.81 8.66
N ALA A 206 18.08 8.42 7.73
CA ALA A 206 18.56 7.04 7.61
C ALA A 206 19.20 6.57 8.93
N ASP A 207 19.99 7.44 9.56
CA ASP A 207 20.67 7.19 10.83
C ASP A 207 19.67 6.97 11.96
N ALA A 208 18.64 7.81 12.02
CA ALA A 208 17.57 7.71 12.99
C ALA A 208 16.76 6.41 12.81
N ILE A 209 16.43 6.04 11.57
CA ILE A 209 15.73 4.78 11.25
C ILE A 209 16.55 3.58 11.71
N VAL A 210 17.82 3.48 11.28
CA VAL A 210 18.71 2.36 11.66
C VAL A 210 18.88 2.29 13.17
N GLY A 211 19.07 3.43 13.83
CA GLY A 211 19.20 3.51 15.29
C GLY A 211 17.96 2.98 16.00
N ALA A 212 16.78 3.47 15.64
CA ALA A 212 15.52 3.04 16.24
C ALA A 212 15.23 1.55 15.99
N VAL A 213 15.41 1.07 14.76
CA VAL A 213 15.17 -0.33 14.40
C VAL A 213 16.09 -1.27 15.17
N ARG A 214 17.39 -0.95 15.26
CA ARG A 214 18.37 -1.79 15.96
C ARG A 214 18.21 -1.74 17.47
N ALA A 215 17.87 -0.58 18.04
CA ALA A 215 17.56 -0.46 19.45
C ALA A 215 16.40 -1.39 19.87
N ASP A 216 15.49 -1.67 18.94
CA ASP A 216 14.37 -2.59 19.13
C ASP A 216 14.59 -3.98 18.49
N GLY A 217 15.85 -4.40 18.36
CA GLY A 217 16.24 -5.76 18.01
C GLY A 217 16.09 -6.13 16.52
N GLY A 218 15.85 -5.15 15.65
CA GLY A 218 15.83 -5.31 14.20
C GLY A 218 17.23 -5.33 13.56
N VAL A 219 17.28 -5.71 12.28
CA VAL A 219 18.54 -5.96 11.56
C VAL A 219 18.84 -4.97 10.43
N LEU A 220 17.94 -4.01 10.19
CA LEU A 220 18.07 -3.03 9.11
C LEU A 220 19.40 -2.24 9.24
N THR A 221 20.07 -2.07 8.11
CA THR A 221 21.38 -1.41 8.02
C THR A 221 21.32 -0.17 7.13
N ARG A 222 22.36 0.69 7.22
CA ARG A 222 22.52 1.80 6.27
C ARG A 222 22.66 1.31 4.83
N GLN A 223 23.31 0.17 4.62
CA GLN A 223 23.50 -0.39 3.29
C GLN A 223 22.16 -0.81 2.67
N ASP A 224 21.24 -1.34 3.49
CA ASP A 224 19.89 -1.68 3.03
C ASP A 224 19.14 -0.43 2.55
N LEU A 225 19.16 0.66 3.33
CA LEU A 225 18.54 1.94 2.95
C LEU A 225 19.19 2.55 1.70
N ALA A 226 20.51 2.66 1.67
CA ALA A 226 21.24 3.25 0.53
C ALA A 226 21.09 2.40 -0.76
N GLY A 227 20.86 1.10 -0.60
CA GLY A 227 20.65 0.14 -1.68
C GLY A 227 19.23 0.13 -2.25
N TYR A 228 18.25 0.77 -1.58
CA TYR A 228 16.86 0.77 -2.03
C TYR A 228 16.70 1.38 -3.42
N ARG A 229 15.88 0.75 -4.28
CA ARG A 229 15.57 1.24 -5.62
C ARG A 229 14.10 1.08 -5.93
N VAL A 230 13.54 2.11 -6.56
CA VAL A 230 12.21 2.06 -7.17
C VAL A 230 12.29 1.25 -8.46
N VAL A 231 11.26 0.45 -8.71
CA VAL A 231 11.11 -0.28 -9.96
C VAL A 231 9.96 0.32 -10.74
N GLU A 232 10.19 0.57 -12.03
CA GLU A 232 9.15 1.05 -12.94
C GLU A 232 8.87 0.00 -14.01
N THR A 233 7.60 -0.30 -14.24
CA THR A 233 7.16 -1.37 -15.14
C THR A 233 5.85 -1.01 -15.80
N GLU A 234 5.55 -1.65 -16.92
CA GLU A 234 4.24 -1.55 -17.56
C GLU A 234 3.16 -2.22 -16.69
N PRO A 235 1.93 -1.68 -16.67
CA PRO A 235 0.79 -2.36 -16.04
C PRO A 235 0.39 -3.61 -16.81
N ILE A 236 -0.31 -4.52 -16.14
CA ILE A 236 -1.01 -5.60 -16.82
C ILE A 236 -2.24 -5.01 -17.49
N ARG A 237 -2.42 -5.33 -18.77
CA ARG A 237 -3.58 -4.92 -19.55
C ARG A 237 -4.50 -6.11 -19.80
N VAL A 238 -5.76 -5.97 -19.45
CA VAL A 238 -6.82 -6.94 -19.74
C VAL A 238 -7.93 -6.24 -20.52
N LEU A 239 -8.46 -6.92 -21.53
CA LEU A 239 -9.68 -6.47 -22.20
C LEU A 239 -10.88 -7.01 -21.44
N TRP A 240 -11.81 -6.12 -21.11
CA TRP A 240 -13.10 -6.50 -20.53
C TRP A 240 -14.19 -5.80 -21.31
N ARG A 241 -14.96 -6.58 -22.08
CA ARG A 241 -15.95 -6.07 -23.03
C ARG A 241 -15.32 -5.03 -23.98
N ASP A 242 -15.84 -3.80 -24.01
CA ASP A 242 -15.35 -2.69 -24.84
C ASP A 242 -14.28 -1.83 -24.14
N LYS A 243 -13.79 -2.24 -22.96
CA LYS A 243 -12.85 -1.48 -22.14
C LYS A 243 -11.50 -2.18 -21.98
N SER A 244 -10.47 -1.36 -21.73
CA SER A 244 -9.16 -1.83 -21.27
C SER A 244 -9.06 -1.60 -19.77
N LEU A 245 -8.82 -2.66 -19.01
CA LEU A 245 -8.52 -2.60 -17.59
C LEU A 245 -7.00 -2.63 -17.41
N LEU A 246 -6.48 -1.60 -16.74
CA LEU A 246 -5.08 -1.56 -16.30
C LEU A 246 -5.02 -2.00 -14.85
N VAL A 247 -4.18 -2.98 -14.55
CA VAL A 247 -4.04 -3.53 -13.20
C VAL A 247 -2.58 -3.68 -12.80
N MET A 248 -2.32 -3.69 -11.50
CA MET A 248 -0.96 -3.74 -10.96
C MET A 248 -0.26 -5.07 -11.31
N PRO A 249 0.98 -5.04 -11.82
CA PRO A 249 1.79 -6.24 -11.99
C PRO A 249 2.35 -6.75 -10.65
N PRO A 250 2.93 -7.97 -10.63
CA PRO A 250 3.80 -8.43 -9.54
C PRO A 250 4.88 -7.38 -9.21
N PRO A 251 5.25 -7.20 -7.93
CA PRO A 251 4.97 -8.06 -6.78
C PRO A 251 3.57 -7.92 -6.18
N SER A 252 2.71 -7.05 -6.72
CA SER A 252 1.30 -7.01 -6.30
C SER A 252 0.55 -8.23 -6.82
N SER A 253 -0.20 -8.89 -5.93
CA SER A 253 -1.13 -9.96 -6.32
C SER A 253 -2.49 -9.45 -6.75
N GLY A 254 -2.85 -8.22 -6.35
CA GLY A 254 -4.19 -7.68 -6.54
C GLY A 254 -4.56 -7.56 -8.02
N GLY A 255 -3.62 -7.12 -8.87
CA GLY A 255 -3.92 -6.95 -10.28
C GLY A 255 -4.17 -8.27 -11.00
N ILE A 256 -3.45 -9.34 -10.65
CA ILE A 256 -3.70 -10.68 -11.21
C ILE A 256 -5.09 -11.19 -10.80
N ALA A 257 -5.44 -11.09 -9.51
CA ALA A 257 -6.75 -11.53 -9.04
C ALA A 257 -7.89 -10.76 -9.69
N ILE A 258 -7.74 -9.43 -9.88
CA ILE A 258 -8.69 -8.59 -10.61
C ILE A 258 -8.77 -9.01 -12.08
N ALA A 259 -7.63 -9.17 -12.75
CA ALA A 259 -7.54 -9.60 -14.15
C ALA A 259 -8.27 -10.93 -14.39
N GLN A 260 -8.02 -11.94 -13.56
CA GLN A 260 -8.69 -13.23 -13.64
C GLN A 260 -10.18 -13.08 -13.36
N THR A 261 -10.55 -12.29 -12.35
CA THR A 261 -11.96 -12.10 -11.98
C THR A 261 -12.76 -11.51 -13.13
N PHE A 262 -12.30 -10.42 -13.75
CA PHE A 262 -13.00 -9.80 -14.88
C PHE A 262 -13.01 -10.70 -16.11
N SER A 263 -11.93 -11.43 -16.37
CA SER A 263 -11.84 -12.34 -17.52
C SER A 263 -12.75 -13.56 -17.41
N LEU A 264 -12.94 -14.10 -16.20
CA LEU A 264 -13.87 -15.20 -15.91
C LEU A 264 -15.31 -14.71 -15.80
N ALA A 265 -15.53 -13.53 -15.23
CA ALA A 265 -16.85 -12.91 -15.18
C ALA A 265 -17.42 -12.69 -16.59
N ASP A 266 -16.59 -12.27 -17.55
CA ASP A 266 -17.01 -12.12 -18.95
C ASP A 266 -17.37 -13.48 -19.59
N ARG A 267 -16.56 -14.52 -19.36
CA ARG A 267 -16.81 -15.89 -19.87
C ARG A 267 -18.07 -16.55 -19.31
N LEU A 268 -18.43 -16.22 -18.07
CA LEU A 268 -19.59 -16.78 -17.40
C LEU A 268 -20.86 -15.94 -17.59
N ASP A 269 -20.79 -14.87 -18.40
CA ASP A 269 -21.85 -13.88 -18.59
C ASP A 269 -22.35 -13.29 -17.26
N LEU A 270 -21.41 -13.01 -16.34
CA LEU A 270 -21.71 -12.53 -15.00
C LEU A 270 -22.13 -11.06 -15.00
N GLU A 271 -23.32 -10.77 -14.47
CA GLU A 271 -23.82 -9.41 -14.31
C GLU A 271 -23.36 -8.80 -12.98
N LEU A 272 -22.16 -8.20 -12.97
CA LEU A 272 -21.52 -7.64 -11.78
C LEU A 272 -22.38 -6.63 -10.98
N THR A 273 -23.32 -5.94 -11.64
CA THR A 273 -24.24 -4.99 -11.01
C THR A 273 -25.29 -5.65 -10.10
N LYS A 274 -25.47 -6.97 -10.22
CA LYS A 274 -26.43 -7.77 -9.46
C LYS A 274 -25.72 -8.80 -8.58
N THR A 275 -24.58 -8.45 -7.99
CA THR A 275 -23.80 -9.38 -7.14
C THR A 275 -24.23 -9.37 -5.67
N ALA A 276 -25.15 -8.48 -5.31
CA ALA A 276 -25.73 -8.38 -3.97
C ALA A 276 -26.99 -9.25 -3.83
N TRP A 277 -27.33 -9.57 -2.57
CA TRP A 277 -28.62 -10.15 -2.24
C TRP A 277 -29.76 -9.31 -2.83
N PRO A 278 -30.74 -9.89 -3.55
CA PRO A 278 -31.12 -11.31 -3.55
C PRO A 278 -30.59 -12.19 -4.71
N ASP A 279 -29.62 -11.76 -5.50
CA ASP A 279 -29.13 -12.54 -6.65
C ASP A 279 -28.05 -13.55 -6.24
N ALA A 280 -28.52 -14.69 -5.72
CA ALA A 280 -27.67 -15.76 -5.19
C ALA A 280 -26.82 -16.43 -6.27
N ASP A 281 -27.31 -16.50 -7.51
CA ASP A 281 -26.61 -17.17 -8.62
C ASP A 281 -25.37 -16.36 -9.03
N ASN A 282 -25.50 -15.03 -9.17
CA ASN A 282 -24.35 -14.17 -9.45
C ASN A 282 -23.37 -14.11 -8.27
N ALA A 283 -23.88 -14.12 -7.04
CA ALA A 283 -23.02 -14.19 -5.86
C ALA A 283 -22.24 -15.51 -5.82
N HIS A 284 -22.88 -16.64 -6.16
CA HIS A 284 -22.23 -17.95 -6.26
C HIS A 284 -21.11 -17.96 -7.29
N LEU A 285 -21.37 -17.51 -8.51
CA LEU A 285 -20.36 -17.43 -9.56
C LEU A 285 -19.17 -16.55 -9.18
N LEU A 286 -19.44 -15.39 -8.58
CA LEU A 286 -18.37 -14.49 -8.13
C LEU A 286 -17.51 -15.14 -7.03
N VAL A 287 -18.13 -15.87 -6.10
CA VAL A 287 -17.42 -16.63 -5.05
C VAL A 287 -16.56 -17.73 -5.67
N GLU A 288 -17.06 -18.49 -6.64
CA GLU A 288 -16.27 -19.53 -7.31
C GLU A 288 -15.08 -18.93 -8.08
N ILE A 289 -15.30 -17.83 -8.81
CA ILE A 289 -14.22 -17.06 -9.47
C ILE A 289 -13.15 -16.65 -8.47
N PHE A 290 -13.54 -16.08 -7.32
CA PHE A 290 -12.58 -15.70 -6.29
C PHE A 290 -11.80 -16.87 -5.73
N LYS A 291 -12.41 -18.05 -5.55
CA LYS A 291 -11.68 -19.24 -5.10
C LYS A 291 -10.54 -19.60 -6.07
N HIS A 292 -10.80 -19.58 -7.38
CA HIS A 292 -9.77 -19.83 -8.38
C HIS A 292 -8.66 -18.76 -8.35
N ALA A 293 -9.03 -17.48 -8.38
CA ALA A 293 -8.05 -16.39 -8.37
C ALA A 293 -7.17 -16.38 -7.11
N PHE A 294 -7.75 -16.65 -5.95
CA PHE A 294 -7.00 -16.72 -4.69
C PHE A 294 -6.15 -18.00 -4.56
N ALA A 295 -6.57 -19.10 -5.19
CA ALA A 295 -5.74 -20.30 -5.28
C ALA A 295 -4.48 -20.05 -6.12
N ASP A 296 -4.62 -19.42 -7.29
CA ASP A 296 -3.48 -19.02 -8.11
C ASP A 296 -2.59 -18.00 -7.40
N ARG A 297 -3.20 -17.04 -6.70
CA ARG A 297 -2.46 -16.11 -5.83
C ARG A 297 -1.57 -16.85 -4.83
N ALA A 298 -2.11 -17.83 -4.12
CA ALA A 298 -1.38 -18.57 -3.11
C ALA A 298 -0.29 -19.49 -3.70
N ARG A 299 -0.48 -19.97 -4.93
CA ARG A 299 0.45 -20.91 -5.59
C ARG A 299 1.59 -20.21 -6.33
N HIS A 300 1.34 -19.04 -6.92
CA HIS A 300 2.21 -18.49 -7.96
C HIS A 300 2.76 -17.08 -7.69
N LEU A 301 2.09 -16.27 -6.86
CA LEU A 301 2.43 -14.85 -6.77
C LEU A 301 3.54 -14.59 -5.77
N ALA A 302 4.58 -13.91 -6.24
CA ALA A 302 5.80 -13.58 -5.53
C ALA A 302 6.45 -12.33 -6.16
N ASP A 303 7.61 -11.92 -5.63
CA ASP A 303 8.44 -10.91 -6.29
C ASP A 303 9.08 -11.48 -7.56
N PRO A 304 8.80 -10.90 -8.76
CA PRO A 304 9.34 -11.39 -10.03
C PRO A 304 10.86 -11.27 -10.14
N ALA A 305 11.52 -10.48 -9.29
CA ALA A 305 12.98 -10.42 -9.22
C ALA A 305 13.60 -11.70 -8.63
N PHE A 306 12.81 -12.51 -7.91
CA PHE A 306 13.29 -13.71 -7.20
C PHE A 306 12.58 -15.00 -7.62
N HIS A 307 11.39 -14.91 -8.21
CA HIS A 307 10.62 -16.06 -8.65
C HIS A 307 9.91 -15.80 -9.98
N HIS A 308 9.85 -16.80 -10.85
CA HIS A 308 9.09 -16.67 -12.09
C HIS A 308 7.58 -16.71 -11.82
N VAL A 309 6.92 -15.58 -12.01
CA VAL A 309 5.45 -15.48 -11.90
C VAL A 309 4.81 -15.69 -13.30
N PRO A 310 4.03 -16.76 -13.53
CA PRO A 310 3.52 -17.13 -14.85
C PRO A 310 2.29 -16.31 -15.28
N VAL A 311 2.40 -14.98 -15.30
CA VAL A 311 1.28 -14.05 -15.59
C VAL A 311 0.59 -14.37 -16.92
N ALA A 312 1.37 -14.57 -17.99
CA ALA A 312 0.83 -14.88 -19.32
C ALA A 312 0.05 -16.20 -19.36
N ALA A 313 0.48 -17.21 -18.59
CA ALA A 313 -0.23 -18.49 -18.54
C ALA A 313 -1.50 -18.42 -17.69
N MET A 314 -1.49 -17.64 -16.59
CA MET A 314 -2.68 -17.44 -15.75
C MET A 314 -3.79 -16.61 -16.42
N LEU A 315 -3.41 -15.80 -17.41
CA LEU A 315 -4.33 -14.97 -18.21
C LEU A 315 -4.49 -15.48 -19.65
N ASP A 316 -3.99 -16.68 -19.93
CA ASP A 316 -4.15 -17.32 -21.23
C ASP A 316 -5.64 -17.61 -21.49
N PRO A 317 -6.18 -17.27 -22.68
CA PRO A 317 -7.60 -17.47 -22.96
C PRO A 317 -8.08 -18.90 -22.78
N GLU A 318 -7.31 -19.90 -23.22
CA GLU A 318 -7.71 -21.30 -23.09
C GLU A 318 -7.63 -21.78 -21.64
N ALA A 319 -6.66 -21.27 -20.87
CA ALA A 319 -6.59 -21.54 -19.43
C ALA A 319 -7.82 -20.99 -18.70
N LEU A 320 -8.23 -19.77 -19.02
CA LEU A 320 -9.42 -19.14 -18.45
C LEU A 320 -10.71 -19.85 -18.88
N ASP A 321 -10.80 -20.33 -20.12
CA ASP A 321 -11.94 -21.13 -20.59
C ASP A 321 -12.06 -22.44 -19.79
N ARG A 322 -10.95 -23.15 -19.58
CA ARG A 322 -10.92 -24.36 -18.74
C ARG A 322 -11.37 -24.11 -17.30
N VAL A 323 -11.01 -22.96 -16.74
CA VAL A 323 -11.46 -22.56 -15.40
C VAL A 323 -12.96 -22.27 -15.41
N ALA A 324 -13.46 -21.50 -16.38
CA ALA A 324 -14.88 -21.19 -16.51
C ALA A 324 -15.73 -22.48 -16.67
N ASP A 325 -15.29 -23.43 -17.49
CA ASP A 325 -15.95 -24.72 -17.71
C ASP A 325 -15.96 -25.60 -16.45
N SER A 326 -15.00 -25.40 -15.53
CA SER A 326 -14.92 -26.15 -14.27
C SER A 326 -15.87 -25.64 -13.18
N ILE A 327 -16.42 -24.43 -13.34
CA ILE A 327 -17.32 -23.82 -12.36
C ILE A 327 -18.73 -24.41 -12.53
N ASP A 328 -19.14 -25.20 -11.55
CA ASP A 328 -20.49 -25.75 -11.44
C ASP A 328 -21.46 -24.67 -10.95
N ARG A 329 -22.45 -24.31 -11.77
CA ARG A 329 -23.40 -23.21 -11.48
C ARG A 329 -24.31 -23.52 -10.30
N ASP A 330 -24.52 -24.79 -9.97
CA ASP A 330 -25.47 -25.23 -8.93
C ASP A 330 -24.76 -25.71 -7.66
N ARG A 331 -23.42 -25.76 -7.65
CA ARG A 331 -22.66 -26.34 -6.53
C ARG A 331 -21.29 -25.70 -6.35
N ALA A 332 -21.05 -25.22 -5.14
CA ALA A 332 -19.76 -24.66 -4.74
C ALA A 332 -18.64 -25.72 -4.69
N SER A 333 -17.48 -25.38 -5.23
CA SER A 333 -16.26 -26.17 -5.10
C SER A 333 -15.77 -26.17 -3.66
N ALA A 334 -15.38 -27.34 -3.16
CA ALA A 334 -14.81 -27.47 -1.83
C ALA A 334 -13.41 -26.85 -1.79
N LEU A 335 -13.08 -26.13 -0.70
CA LEU A 335 -11.80 -25.41 -0.58
C LEU A 335 -10.57 -26.34 -0.66
N ASN A 336 -10.69 -27.58 -0.22
CA ASN A 336 -9.63 -28.59 -0.30
C ASN A 336 -9.23 -28.93 -1.75
N THR A 337 -10.08 -28.64 -2.74
CA THR A 337 -9.77 -28.77 -4.18
C THR A 337 -8.55 -27.93 -4.56
N TYR A 338 -8.35 -26.80 -3.90
CA TYR A 338 -7.29 -25.84 -4.22
C TYR A 338 -5.98 -26.09 -3.47
N GLY A 339 -6.00 -26.89 -2.39
CA GLY A 339 -4.78 -27.26 -1.64
C GLY A 339 -4.11 -26.10 -0.90
N VAL A 340 -4.83 -25.02 -0.60
CA VAL A 340 -4.28 -23.79 0.01
C VAL A 340 -4.91 -23.51 1.37
N ALA A 341 -4.13 -22.91 2.28
CA ALA A 341 -4.61 -22.45 3.58
C ALA A 341 -5.35 -21.11 3.44
N PRO A 342 -6.36 -20.84 4.30
CA PRO A 342 -7.00 -19.52 4.33
C PRO A 342 -5.97 -18.43 4.66
N PRO A 343 -6.06 -17.24 4.03
CA PRO A 343 -5.17 -16.12 4.35
C PRO A 343 -5.40 -15.62 5.79
N PRO A 344 -4.39 -14.99 6.43
CA PRO A 344 -4.60 -14.29 7.68
C PRO A 344 -5.54 -13.10 7.50
N GLU A 345 -6.23 -12.71 8.57
CA GLU A 345 -7.02 -11.47 8.62
C GLU A 345 -6.06 -10.27 8.75
N ASP A 346 -6.04 -9.40 7.73
CA ASP A 346 -5.15 -8.25 7.61
C ASP A 346 -5.88 -7.05 6.97
N GLY A 347 -5.41 -5.82 7.20
CA GLY A 347 -6.03 -4.58 6.72
C GLY A 347 -5.07 -3.40 6.71
N GLY A 348 -5.59 -2.17 6.53
CA GLY A 348 -4.80 -0.94 6.69
C GLY A 348 -4.13 -0.41 5.41
N THR A 349 -4.60 -0.73 4.21
CA THR A 349 -4.12 -0.08 2.98
C THR A 349 -4.99 1.12 2.61
N SER A 350 -4.38 2.31 2.50
CA SER A 350 -5.07 3.48 1.94
C SER A 350 -4.97 3.49 0.41
N HIS A 351 -6.08 3.83 -0.26
CA HIS A 351 -6.14 3.99 -1.71
C HIS A 351 -6.44 5.45 -2.05
N ILE A 352 -5.85 5.94 -3.14
CA ILE A 352 -6.12 7.27 -3.66
C ILE A 352 -6.40 7.20 -5.16
N SER A 353 -7.19 8.15 -5.65
CA SER A 353 -7.43 8.38 -7.07
C SER A 353 -7.49 9.89 -7.31
N VAL A 354 -6.89 10.34 -8.41
CA VAL A 354 -6.75 11.75 -8.79
C VAL A 354 -7.25 11.97 -10.21
#